data_AF-A0A1F8NCG2-F1
#
_entry.id   AF-A0A1F8NCG2-F1
#
_cell.length_a   1.000
_cell.length_b   1.000
_cell.length_c   1.000
_cell.angle_alpha   90.00
_cell.angle_beta   90.00
_cell.angle_gamma   90.00
#
_symmetry.space_group_name_H-M   'P 1'
#
loop_
_entity.id
_entity.type
_entity.pdbx_description
1 polymer ?
#
loop_
_entity_poly.entity_id
_entity_poly.type
_entity_poly.pdbx_seq_one_letter_code
_entity_poly.pdbx_strand_id
1 'polypeptide(L)'
;MRKCDICNGSISGEESYFLTTKEVVTAEGYWRVVLPSFAQLWRQMGMKARVGEQLLHVVARIARLDTPWVVCLRCFGLFPLDPAERKSKAEEYLSTGKPAGGFALCRLEYKGTDIVVENIDDDAMMAALRAAAAADRAEGEA
;
A
#
# COMPACT_ATOMS: atom_id res chain seq x y z
N MET A 1 18.62 3.94 12.19
CA MET A 1 18.58 3.98 10.71
C MET A 1 17.17 3.59 10.28
N ARG A 2 16.48 4.42 9.50
CA ARG A 2 15.11 4.13 9.03
C ARG A 2 15.17 3.14 7.86
N LYS A 3 14.09 2.37 7.65
CA LYS A 3 13.96 1.45 6.52
C LYS A 3 12.84 1.92 5.60
N CYS A 4 12.98 1.65 4.31
CA CYS A 4 11.92 1.85 3.33
C CYS A 4 10.85 0.76 3.51
N ASP A 5 9.58 1.15 3.68
CA ASP A 5 8.49 0.21 3.88
C ASP A 5 8.16 -0.62 2.62
N ILE A 6 8.70 -0.24 1.46
CA ILE A 6 8.49 -0.94 0.19
C ILE A 6 9.62 -1.95 -0.08
N CYS A 7 10.88 -1.51 -0.10
CA CYS A 7 12.02 -2.39 -0.42
C CYS A 7 12.80 -2.90 0.79
N ASN A 8 12.42 -2.52 2.00
CA ASN A 8 13.12 -2.81 3.26
C ASN A 8 14.59 -2.31 3.30
N GLY A 9 14.99 -1.52 2.29
CA GLY A 9 16.33 -0.95 2.18
C GLY A 9 16.56 0.15 3.22
N SER A 10 17.80 0.27 3.67
CA SER A 10 18.25 1.32 4.58
C SER A 10 18.12 2.70 3.95
N ILE A 11 17.58 3.66 4.70
CA ILE A 11 17.52 5.07 4.29
C ILE A 11 18.54 5.85 5.12
N SER A 12 19.53 6.42 4.45
CA SER A 12 20.53 7.32 5.03
C SER A 12 20.14 8.78 4.81
N GLY A 13 20.06 9.58 5.87
CA GLY A 13 19.83 11.02 5.77
C GLY A 13 18.38 11.45 5.57
N GLU A 14 18.20 12.62 4.96
CA GLU A 14 16.92 13.33 4.76
C GLU A 14 16.10 12.83 3.54
N GLU A 15 16.59 11.82 2.82
CA GLU A 15 15.97 11.32 1.59
C GLU A 15 14.85 10.29 1.83
N SER A 16 13.96 10.58 2.79
CA SER A 16 12.75 9.80 3.02
C SER A 16 11.51 10.62 2.69
N TYR A 17 10.59 10.02 1.94
CA TYR A 17 9.27 10.56 1.67
C TYR A 17 8.25 9.88 2.58
N PHE A 18 7.27 10.64 3.05
CA PHE A 18 6.14 10.09 3.81
C PHE A 18 4.92 10.08 2.91
N LEU A 19 4.32 8.90 2.77
CA LEU A 19 3.10 8.69 2.00
C LEU A 19 1.98 8.20 2.91
N THR A 20 0.76 8.56 2.54
CA THR A 20 -0.43 7.98 3.14
C THR A 20 -0.67 6.56 2.61
N THR A 21 -1.36 5.71 3.37
CA THR A 21 -1.75 4.39 2.84
C THR A 21 -2.59 4.55 1.58
N LYS A 22 -3.48 5.56 1.51
CA LYS A 22 -4.22 5.92 0.28
C LYS A 22 -3.31 6.04 -0.93
N GLU A 23 -2.32 6.92 -0.85
CA GLU A 23 -1.39 7.15 -1.95
C GLU A 23 -0.62 5.89 -2.34
N VAL A 24 -0.24 5.08 -1.36
CA VAL A 24 0.48 3.83 -1.61
C VAL A 24 -0.42 2.82 -2.32
N VAL A 25 -1.59 2.52 -1.75
CA VAL A 25 -2.43 1.43 -2.24
C VAL A 25 -3.23 1.79 -3.48
N THR A 26 -3.42 3.06 -3.82
CA THR A 26 -4.06 3.47 -5.08
C THR A 26 -3.08 3.52 -6.25
N ALA A 27 -1.77 3.35 -6.02
CA ALA A 27 -0.77 3.40 -7.08
C ALA A 27 -0.50 2.01 -7.68
N GLU A 28 -0.68 1.87 -8.99
CA GLU A 28 -0.39 0.62 -9.69
C GLU A 28 1.09 0.20 -9.57
N GLY A 29 2.02 1.17 -9.61
CA GLY A 29 3.46 0.90 -9.49
C GLY A 29 3.85 0.19 -8.19
N TYR A 30 3.15 0.49 -7.09
CA TYR A 30 3.34 -0.22 -5.82
C TYR A 30 2.96 -1.71 -5.95
N TRP A 31 1.81 -2.00 -6.55
CA TRP A 31 1.31 -3.37 -6.69
C TRP A 31 2.17 -4.23 -7.61
N ARG A 32 2.76 -3.64 -8.67
CA ARG A 32 3.73 -4.35 -9.53
C ARG A 32 4.95 -4.86 -8.76
N VAL A 33 5.36 -4.17 -7.70
CA VAL A 33 6.49 -4.59 -6.85
C VAL A 33 6.05 -5.63 -5.82
N VAL A 34 4.85 -5.48 -5.25
CA VAL A 34 4.41 -6.24 -4.08
C VAL A 34 3.72 -7.57 -4.43
N LEU A 35 2.93 -7.60 -5.50
CA LEU A 35 2.17 -8.80 -5.89
C LEU A 35 3.04 -10.02 -6.22
N PRO A 36 4.23 -9.90 -6.88
CA PRO A 36 5.07 -11.06 -7.16
C PRO A 36 5.46 -11.85 -5.90
N SER A 37 5.74 -11.17 -4.78
CA SER A 37 6.04 -11.82 -3.50
C SER A 37 4.84 -12.61 -2.94
N PHE A 38 3.62 -12.05 -3.05
CA PHE A 38 2.40 -12.77 -2.69
C PHE A 38 2.13 -13.95 -3.60
N ALA A 39 2.32 -13.79 -4.92
CA ALA A 39 2.15 -14.87 -5.89
C ALA A 39 3.11 -16.03 -5.64
N GLN A 40 4.36 -15.76 -5.25
CA GLN A 40 5.31 -16.78 -4.84
C GLN A 40 4.83 -17.52 -3.57
N LEU A 41 4.39 -16.78 -2.56
CA LEU A 41 3.89 -17.35 -1.31
C LEU A 41 2.66 -18.25 -1.55
N TRP A 42 1.70 -17.78 -2.34
CA TRP A 42 0.50 -18.56 -2.70
C TRP A 42 0.86 -19.86 -3.42
N ARG A 43 1.81 -19.81 -4.38
CA ARG A 43 2.31 -21.01 -5.06
C ARG A 43 2.93 -22.01 -4.08
N GLN A 44 3.72 -21.54 -3.11
CA GLN A 44 4.32 -22.39 -2.09
C GLN A 44 3.28 -23.05 -1.17
N MET A 45 2.15 -22.38 -0.93
CA MET A 45 1.03 -22.91 -0.16
C MET A 45 0.11 -23.84 -0.99
N GLY A 46 0.47 -24.16 -2.24
CA GLY A 46 -0.37 -24.98 -3.12
C GLY A 46 -1.66 -24.30 -3.57
N MET A 47 -1.77 -22.98 -3.37
CA MET A 47 -2.92 -22.20 -3.82
C MET A 47 -2.76 -21.91 -5.31
N LYS A 48 -3.75 -22.30 -6.12
CA LYS A 48 -3.80 -21.92 -7.53
C LYS A 48 -4.00 -20.40 -7.63
N ALA A 49 -3.19 -19.73 -8.45
CA ALA A 49 -3.16 -18.28 -8.52
C ALA A 49 -4.37 -17.67 -9.28
N ARG A 50 -4.84 -16.51 -8.79
CA ARG A 50 -5.62 -15.43 -9.47
C ARG A 50 -7.10 -15.77 -9.83
N VAL A 51 -8.15 -14.94 -9.64
CA VAL A 51 -8.37 -13.55 -9.19
C VAL A 51 -9.66 -13.52 -8.36
N GLY A 52 -9.73 -12.60 -7.38
CA GLY A 52 -10.96 -12.20 -6.70
C GLY A 52 -10.70 -12.03 -5.21
N GLU A 53 -11.04 -13.06 -4.45
CA GLU A 53 -11.01 -13.05 -2.99
C GLU A 53 -9.60 -12.83 -2.42
N GLN A 54 -8.57 -13.50 -2.95
CA GLN A 54 -7.18 -13.34 -2.47
C GLN A 54 -6.63 -11.93 -2.68
N LEU A 55 -6.98 -11.30 -3.81
CA LEU A 55 -6.57 -9.93 -4.10
C LEU A 55 -7.26 -8.95 -3.15
N LEU A 56 -8.56 -9.14 -2.92
CA LEU A 56 -9.32 -8.34 -1.94
C LEU A 56 -8.69 -8.43 -0.55
N HIS A 57 -8.33 -9.64 -0.08
CA HIS A 57 -7.69 -9.81 1.23
C HIS A 57 -6.34 -9.08 1.32
N VAL A 58 -5.51 -9.15 0.28
CA VAL A 58 -4.21 -8.46 0.26
C VAL A 58 -4.42 -6.95 0.27
N VAL A 59 -5.31 -6.44 -0.58
CA VAL A 59 -5.62 -5.01 -0.64
C VAL A 59 -6.14 -4.53 0.72
N ALA A 60 -7.15 -5.20 1.30
CA ALA A 60 -7.71 -4.83 2.60
C ALA A 60 -6.68 -4.90 3.74
N ARG A 61 -5.79 -5.90 3.72
CA ARG A 61 -4.73 -6.05 4.74
C ARG A 61 -3.76 -4.87 4.75
N ILE A 62 -3.45 -4.31 3.59
CA ILE A 62 -2.53 -3.18 3.44
C ILE A 62 -3.29 -1.86 3.61
N ALA A 63 -4.48 -1.76 3.04
CA ALA A 63 -5.36 -0.59 3.09
C ALA A 63 -5.78 -0.20 4.52
N ARG A 64 -5.79 -1.16 5.46
CA ARG A 64 -6.11 -0.88 6.88
C ARG A 64 -4.98 -0.18 7.67
N LEU A 65 -3.79 -0.03 7.08
CA LEU A 65 -2.66 0.52 7.81
C LEU A 65 -2.88 2.01 8.07
N ASP A 66 -2.94 2.37 9.35
CA ASP A 66 -3.21 3.74 9.80
C ASP A 66 -1.93 4.49 10.20
N THR A 67 -0.82 4.14 9.58
CA THR A 67 0.50 4.74 9.81
C THR A 67 1.06 5.25 8.50
N PRO A 68 1.85 6.33 8.51
CA PRO A 68 2.49 6.79 7.29
C PRO A 68 3.53 5.78 6.82
N TRP A 69 3.75 5.76 5.52
CA TRP A 69 4.76 4.95 4.85
C TRP A 69 6.02 5.77 4.63
N VAL A 70 7.15 5.25 5.10
CA VAL A 70 8.47 5.81 4.87
C VAL A 70 9.06 5.18 3.61
N VAL A 71 9.27 6.00 2.58
CA VAL A 71 9.68 5.54 1.25
C VAL A 71 11.00 6.19 0.84
N CYS A 72 11.95 5.39 0.34
CA CYS A 72 13.21 5.90 -0.21
C CYS A 72 13.00 6.52 -1.60
N LEU A 73 13.91 7.40 -2.03
CA LEU A 73 13.84 8.08 -3.33
C LEU A 73 13.57 7.12 -4.52
N ARG A 74 14.23 5.97 -4.55
CA ARG A 74 14.03 4.96 -5.60
C ARG A 74 12.59 4.45 -5.64
N CYS A 75 12.03 4.10 -4.49
CA CYS A 75 10.66 3.58 -4.41
C CYS A 75 9.62 4.69 -4.56
N PHE A 76 9.99 5.96 -4.32
CA PHE A 76 9.10 7.09 -4.57
C PHE A 76 8.73 7.22 -6.05
N GLY A 77 9.62 6.83 -6.97
CA GLY A 77 9.34 6.81 -8.40
C GLY A 77 8.22 5.87 -8.85
N LEU A 78 7.67 5.04 -7.95
CA LEU A 78 6.48 4.23 -8.21
C LEU A 78 5.17 5.03 -8.17
N PHE A 79 5.22 6.26 -7.64
CA PHE A 79 4.06 7.09 -7.37
C PHE A 79 4.05 8.32 -8.29
N PRO A 80 2.93 8.64 -8.93
CA PRO A 80 2.79 9.86 -9.75
C PRO A 80 2.57 11.09 -8.86
N LEU A 81 3.48 11.35 -7.92
CA LEU A 81 3.39 12.42 -6.93
C LEU A 81 4.58 13.39 -7.06
N ASP A 82 4.36 14.65 -6.71
CA ASP A 82 5.43 15.64 -6.62
C ASP A 82 6.26 15.45 -5.33
N PRO A 83 7.59 15.21 -5.42
CA PRO A 83 8.48 15.12 -4.27
C PRO A 83 8.40 16.32 -3.32
N ALA A 84 8.24 17.54 -3.84
CA ALA A 84 8.26 18.76 -3.03
C ALA A 84 7.05 18.84 -2.09
N GLU A 85 5.87 18.51 -2.61
CA GLU A 85 4.62 18.51 -1.83
C GLU A 85 4.66 17.47 -0.70
N ARG A 86 5.30 16.31 -0.93
CA ARG A 86 5.35 15.23 0.05
C ARG A 86 6.35 15.46 1.18
N LYS A 87 7.44 16.19 0.93
CA LYS A 87 8.35 16.61 2.00
C LYS A 87 7.65 17.51 3.01
N SER A 88 6.85 18.47 2.54
CA SER A 88 6.09 19.36 3.43
C SER A 88 5.09 18.59 4.31
N LYS A 89 4.36 17.62 3.75
CA LYS A 89 3.43 16.77 4.53
C LYS A 89 4.13 15.83 5.50
N ALA A 90 5.32 15.35 5.17
CA ALA A 90 6.17 14.60 6.09
C ALA A 90 6.55 15.45 7.31
N GLU A 91 6.98 16.68 7.08
CA GLU A 91 7.35 17.63 8.14
C GLU A 91 6.15 18.00 9.01
N GLU A 92 4.98 18.20 8.41
CA GLU A 92 3.72 18.42 9.13
C GLU A 92 3.36 17.24 10.02
N TYR A 93 3.42 16.00 9.52
CA TYR A 93 3.16 14.82 10.34
C TYR A 93 4.19 14.66 11.46
N LEU A 94 5.48 14.91 11.18
CA LEU A 94 6.54 14.81 12.19
C LEU A 94 6.40 15.86 13.30
N SER A 95 5.82 17.03 12.99
CA SER A 95 5.59 18.10 13.96
C SER A 95 4.29 17.95 14.74
N THR A 96 3.23 17.43 14.12
CA THR A 96 1.88 17.39 14.71
C THR A 96 1.47 16.01 15.22
N GLY A 97 2.09 14.95 14.71
CA GLY A 97 1.71 13.56 14.95
C GLY A 97 0.32 13.17 14.40
N LYS A 98 -0.33 14.03 13.61
CA LYS A 98 -1.71 13.81 13.13
C LYS A 98 -1.77 13.93 11.62
N PRO A 99 -2.24 12.90 10.90
CA PRO A 99 -2.67 13.09 9.51
C PRO A 99 -3.97 13.90 9.46
N ALA A 100 -4.18 14.65 8.39
CA ALA A 100 -5.39 15.44 8.16
C ALA A 100 -6.69 14.61 7.89
N GLY A 101 -6.67 13.28 8.03
CA GLY A 101 -7.84 12.43 7.73
C GLY A 101 -7.67 10.93 7.95
N GLY A 102 -6.74 10.51 8.81
CA GLY A 102 -6.32 9.09 8.90
C GLY A 102 -5.54 8.65 7.66
N PHE A 103 -4.86 7.51 7.76
CA PHE A 103 -4.16 6.90 6.63
C PHE A 103 -4.93 5.70 6.07
N ALA A 104 -5.65 4.97 6.94
CA ALA A 104 -6.37 3.76 6.56
C ALA A 104 -7.60 4.02 5.69
N LEU A 105 -7.88 3.11 4.75
CA LEU A 105 -9.04 3.15 3.84
C LEU A 105 -10.14 2.20 4.29
N CYS A 106 -9.80 1.21 5.13
CA CYS A 106 -10.75 0.26 5.67
C CYS A 106 -10.35 -0.16 7.09
N ARG A 107 -11.30 -0.75 7.82
CA ARG A 107 -11.08 -1.49 9.06
C ARG A 107 -11.40 -2.96 8.83
N LEU A 108 -10.75 -3.81 9.60
CA LEU A 108 -11.08 -5.23 9.67
C LEU A 108 -11.77 -5.49 10.99
N GLU A 109 -13.01 -5.97 10.93
CA GLU A 109 -13.76 -6.43 12.10
C GLU A 109 -13.86 -7.94 12.10
N TYR A 110 -13.64 -8.57 13.26
CA TYR A 110 -13.87 -10.00 13.44
C TYR A 110 -15.29 -10.23 13.94
N LYS A 111 -16.11 -10.94 13.15
CA LYS A 111 -17.49 -11.32 13.51
C LYS A 111 -17.57 -12.84 13.56
N GLY A 112 -17.22 -13.41 14.71
CA GLY A 112 -17.09 -14.86 14.88
C GLY A 112 -15.90 -15.41 14.09
N THR A 113 -16.17 -16.26 13.10
CA THR A 113 -15.14 -16.80 12.18
C THR A 113 -14.90 -15.91 10.97
N ASP A 114 -15.74 -14.90 10.75
CA ASP A 114 -15.70 -14.08 9.56
C ASP A 114 -14.88 -12.81 9.79
N ILE A 115 -14.14 -12.40 8.76
CA ILE A 115 -13.46 -11.10 8.71
C ILE A 115 -14.30 -10.20 7.81
N VAL A 116 -14.85 -9.13 8.39
CA VAL A 116 -15.61 -8.12 7.67
C VAL A 116 -14.71 -6.92 7.39
N VAL A 117 -14.69 -6.49 6.12
CA VAL A 117 -14.00 -5.27 5.70
C VAL A 117 -15.00 -4.12 5.75
N GLU A 118 -14.80 -3.18 6.66
CA GLU A 118 -15.56 -1.93 6.74
C GLU A 118 -14.77 -0.84 6.00
N ASN A 119 -15.31 -0.30 4.91
CA ASN A 119 -14.63 0.77 4.18
C ASN A 119 -14.83 2.11 4.90
N ILE A 120 -13.72 2.83 5.13
CA ILE A 120 -13.71 4.22 5.60
C ILE A 120 -13.82 5.17 4.40
N ASP A 121 -13.18 4.81 3.29
CA ASP A 121 -13.16 5.55 2.03
C ASP A 121 -13.40 4.58 0.86
N ASP A 122 -14.67 4.45 0.46
CA ASP A 122 -15.11 3.53 -0.60
C ASP A 122 -14.42 3.80 -1.95
N ASP A 123 -14.30 5.08 -2.32
CA ASP A 123 -13.69 5.49 -3.58
C ASP A 123 -12.20 5.11 -3.62
N ALA A 124 -11.48 5.36 -2.53
CA ALA A 124 -10.08 4.98 -2.42
C ALA A 124 -9.90 3.46 -2.38
N MET A 125 -10.79 2.73 -1.70
CA MET A 125 -10.73 1.26 -1.66
C MET A 125 -10.97 0.66 -3.05
N MET A 126 -11.95 1.19 -3.80
CA MET A 126 -12.20 0.77 -5.17
C MET A 126 -11.04 1.14 -6.10
N ALA A 127 -10.42 2.30 -5.92
CA ALA A 127 -9.21 2.68 -6.66
C ALA A 127 -8.04 1.73 -6.37
N ALA A 128 -7.85 1.33 -5.10
CA ALA A 128 -6.82 0.39 -4.70
C ALA A 128 -7.02 -1.00 -5.33
N LEU A 129 -8.26 -1.52 -5.32
CA LEU A 129 -8.61 -2.77 -5.97
C LEU A 129 -8.36 -2.72 -7.49
N ARG A 130 -8.72 -1.62 -8.15
CA ARG A 130 -8.47 -1.42 -9.58
C ARG A 130 -6.97 -1.39 -9.90
N ALA A 131 -6.19 -0.67 -9.10
CA ALA A 131 -4.74 -0.59 -9.25
C ALA A 131 -4.08 -1.96 -9.08
N ALA A 132 -4.46 -2.71 -8.05
CA ALA A 132 -3.95 -4.04 -7.79
C ALA A 132 -4.33 -5.01 -8.93
N ALA A 133 -5.58 -4.96 -9.39
CA ALA A 133 -6.04 -5.80 -10.50
C ALA A 133 -5.37 -5.46 -11.83
N ALA A 134 -5.05 -4.18 -12.08
CA ALA A 134 -4.30 -3.76 -13.26
C ALA A 134 -2.87 -4.31 -13.25
N ALA A 135 -2.16 -4.17 -12.11
CA ALA A 135 -0.84 -4.74 -11.94
C ALA A 135 -0.83 -6.27 -12.07
N ASP A 136 -1.84 -6.96 -11.52
CA ASP A 136 -1.97 -8.41 -11.60
C ASP A 136 -2.12 -8.89 -13.06
N ARG A 137 -2.92 -8.19 -13.87
CA ARG A 137 -3.09 -8.51 -15.30
C ARG A 137 -1.80 -8.33 -16.09
N ALA A 138 -1.07 -7.23 -15.87
CA ALA A 138 0.17 -6.94 -16.59
C ALA A 138 1.24 -8.03 -16.39
N GLU A 139 1.30 -8.63 -15.19
CA GLU A 139 2.20 -9.76 -14.89
C GLU A 139 1.77 -11.09 -15.53
N GLY A 140 0.52 -11.23 -15.95
CA GLY A 140 0.03 -12.43 -16.63
C GLY A 140 0.36 -12.48 -18.12
N GLU A 141 0.73 -11.33 -18.69
CA GLU A 141 1.05 -11.15 -20.12
C GLU A 141 2.56 -11.16 -20.42
N ALA A 142 3.41 -11.10 -19.37
CA ALA A 142 4.87 -11.09 -19.44
C ALA A 142 5.48 -12.49 -19.25
#